data_AF-X1G7I0-F1
#
_entry.id   AF-X1G7I0-F1
#
_cell.length_a   1.000
_cell.length_b   1.000
_cell.length_c   1.000
_cell.angle_alpha   90.00
_cell.angle_beta   90.00
_cell.angle_gamma   90.00
#
_symmetry.space_group_name_H-M   'P 1'
#
loop_
_entity.id
_entity.type
_entity.pdbx_description
1 polymer ?
#
loop_
_entity_poly.entity_id
_entity_poly.type
_entity_poly.pdbx_seq_one_letter_code
_entity_poly.pdbx_strand_id
1 'polypeptide(L)' 'MRIGIISDTHDNLPRIKKAVEIFNREKVELVLHAGDFVS' A
#
# COMPACT_ATOMS: atom_id res chain seq x y z
N MET A 1 -0.91 15.71 7.17
CA MET A 1 0.03 14.62 7.41
C MET A 1 -0.69 13.32 7.76
N ARG A 2 -0.87 12.46 6.76
CA ARG A 2 -1.29 11.05 6.92
C ARG A 2 -0.22 10.14 6.31
N ILE A 3 0.15 9.07 7.02
CA ILE A 3 1.13 8.07 6.57
C ILE A 3 0.41 6.72 6.45
N GLY A 4 0.57 6.05 5.32
CA GLY A 4 0.10 4.69 5.07
C GLY A 4 1.19 3.68 5.39
N ILE A 5 0.82 2.52 5.91
CA ILE A 5 1.73 1.41 6.16
C ILE A 5 1.11 0.16 5.52
N ILE A 6 1.92 -0.59 4.79
CA ILE A 6 1.57 -1.89 4.20
C ILE A 6 2.76 -2.84 4.33
N SER A 7 2.52 -4.14 4.25
CA SER A 7 3.55 -5.18 4.30
C SER A 7 3.09 -6.37 3.45
N ASP A 8 4.04 -7.22 3.06
CA ASP A 8 3.81 -8.61 2.64
C ASP A 8 2.75 -8.76 1.54
N THR A 9 2.89 -7.96 0.49
CA THR A 9 1.92 -7.88 -0.61
C THR A 9 1.98 -9.07 -1.57
N HIS A 10 3.10 -9.79 -1.62
CA HIS A 10 3.28 -11.07 -2.33
C HIS A 10 2.59 -11.14 -3.70
N ASP A 11 2.88 -10.19 -4.60
CA ASP A 11 2.36 -10.07 -5.96
C ASP A 11 0.84 -10.02 -6.08
N ASN A 12 0.13 -9.75 -4.98
CA ASN A 12 -1.32 -9.73 -4.95
C ASN A 12 -1.84 -8.40 -5.54
N LEU A 13 -1.63 -8.19 -6.84
CA LEU A 13 -2.04 -7.01 -7.60
C LEU A 13 -3.50 -6.58 -7.30
N PRO A 14 -4.50 -7.49 -7.16
CA PRO A 14 -5.85 -7.10 -6.76
C PRO A 14 -5.95 -6.48 -5.36
N ARG A 15 -5.13 -6.91 -4.39
CA ARG A 15 -5.07 -6.32 -3.04
C ARG A 15 -4.23 -5.05 -3.02
N ILE A 16 -3.09 -5.02 -3.72
CA ILE A 16 -2.25 -3.84 -3.88
C ILE A 16 -3.08 -2.68 -4.47
N LYS A 17 -3.83 -2.94 -5.54
CA LYS A 17 -4.72 -1.93 -6.16
C LYS A 17 -5.74 -1.37 -5.17
N LYS A 18 -6.41 -2.22 -4.37
CA LYS A 18 -7.36 -1.79 -3.34
C LYS A 18 -6.69 -0.95 -2.24
N ALA A 19 -5.48 -1.30 -1.83
CA ALA A 19 -4.73 -0.51 -0.85
C ALA A 19 -4.37 0.88 -1.40
N VAL A 20 -3.90 0.95 -2.65
CA VAL A 20 -3.62 2.21 -3.36
C VAL A 20 -4.88 3.08 -3.49
N GLU A 21 -6.03 2.51 -3.86
CA GLU A 21 -7.31 3.22 -3.90
C GLU A 21 -7.71 3.82 -2.54
N ILE A 22 -7.47 3.09 -1.45
CA ILE A 22 -7.69 3.58 -0.08
C ILE A 22 -6.71 4.72 0.26
N PHE A 23 -5.41 4.54 0.06
CA PHE A 23 -4.40 5.57 0.37
C PHE A 23 -4.63 6.87 -0.41
N ASN A 24 -5.02 6.77 -1.69
CA ASN A 24 -5.36 7.92 -2.52
C ASN A 24 -6.62 8.64 -2.01
N ARG A 25 -7.70 7.91 -1.71
CA ARG A 25 -8.93 8.50 -1.15
C ARG A 25 -8.67 9.19 0.19
N GLU A 26 -7.86 8.58 1.04
CA GLU A 26 -7.48 9.12 2.34
C GLU A 26 -6.40 10.22 2.25
N LYS A 27 -5.95 10.62 1.06
CA LYS A 27 -4.92 11.66 0.85
C LYS A 27 -3.67 11.40 1.70
N VAL A 28 -3.19 10.16 1.68
CA VAL A 28 -1.94 9.77 2.32
C VAL A 28 -0.77 10.44 1.62
N GLU A 29 0.13 11.05 2.39
CA GLU A 29 1.27 11.84 1.88
C GLU A 29 2.54 10.99 1.71
N LEU A 30 2.64 9.87 2.44
CA LEU A 30 3.73 8.90 2.36
C LEU A 30 3.18 7.49 2.64
N VAL A 31 3.57 6.50 1.84
CA VAL A 31 3.29 5.07 2.11
C VAL A 31 4.62 4.36 2.38
N LEU A 32 4.69 3.63 3.49
CA LEU A 32 5.81 2.75 3.80
C LEU A 32 5.39 1.29 3.53
N HIS A 33 6.19 0.58 2.74
CA HIS A 33 6.08 -0.87 2.58
C HIS A 33 7.18 -1.52 3.42
N ALA A 34 6.80 -2.35 4.40
CA ALA A 34 7.71 -2.88 5.44
C ALA A 34 8.01 -4.38 5.34
N GLY A 35 7.56 -5.05 4.27
CA GLY A 35 7.80 -6.47 4.02
C GLY A 35 7.87 -6.80 2.53
N ASP A 36 7.48 -8.01 2.17
CA ASP A 36 7.81 -8.63 0.88
C ASP A 36 6.86 -8.23 -0.28
N PHE A 37 7.44 -8.00 -1.47
CA PHE A 37 6.73 -7.52 -2.68
C PHE A 37 5.98 -8.58 -3.52
N VAL A 38 6.50 -9.60 -4.21
CA VAL A 38 7.85 -9.94 -4.70
C VAL A 38 7.68 -10.68 -6.06
N SER A 39 8.22 -10.07 -7.12
CA SER A 39 8.72 -10.72 -8.34
C SER A 39 9.95 -9.94 -8.82
#